data_AF-A0A7S3FMA9-F1
#
_entry.id   AF-A0A7S3FMA9-F1
#
_cell.length_a   1.000
_cell.length_b   1.000
_cell.length_c   1.000
_cell.angle_alpha   90.00
_cell.angle_beta   90.00
_cell.angle_gamma   90.00
#
_symmetry.space_group_name_H-M   'P 1'
#
loop_
_entity.id
_entity.type
_entity.pdbx_description
1 polymer ?
#
loop_
_entity_poly.entity_id
_entity_poly.type
_entity_poly.pdbx_seq_one_letter_code
_entity_poly.pdbx_strand_id
1 'polypeptide(L)'
;PLVSFLFPAVEELMATLQDWYLEIPPVTRVYLTGSVLITVGCSLELISPFTLYFNVQLIFFKWQVWRLFTNFFFFGAVGLDFLFHMFFLVRYCRLLEEGSFRGRTADFMMMLLFGGSCMCCVAPFINIPPFLGSSLAFM
;
A
#
# COMPACT_ATOMS: atom_id res chain seq x y z
N PRO A 1 -16.61 14.25 34.98
CA PRO A 1 -15.48 13.49 35.56
C PRO A 1 -14.78 12.52 34.58
N LEU A 2 -15.53 11.74 33.79
CA LEU A 2 -14.94 10.82 32.79
C LEU A 2 -14.38 11.55 31.55
N VAL A 3 -15.09 12.58 31.06
CA VAL A 3 -14.68 13.37 29.88
C VAL A 3 -13.38 14.17 30.12
N SER A 4 -13.16 14.68 31.33
CA SER A 4 -11.94 15.41 31.70
C SER A 4 -10.69 14.54 31.83
N PHE A 5 -10.87 13.23 32.02
CA PHE A 5 -9.78 12.24 32.00
C PHE A 5 -9.56 11.64 30.60
N LEU A 6 -10.65 11.50 29.83
CA LEU A 6 -10.59 10.95 28.47
C LEU A 6 -9.91 11.92 27.50
N PHE A 7 -10.18 13.23 27.61
CA PHE A 7 -9.61 14.24 26.71
C PHE A 7 -8.07 14.26 26.67
N PRO A 8 -7.35 14.34 27.81
CA PRO A 8 -5.88 14.29 27.80
C PRO A 8 -5.34 12.94 27.34
N ALA A 9 -6.02 11.83 27.69
CA ALA A 9 -5.61 10.50 27.23
C ALA A 9 -5.74 10.34 25.70
N VAL A 10 -6.76 10.95 25.09
CA VAL A 10 -6.94 10.97 23.63
C VAL A 10 -5.88 11.86 22.97
N GLU A 11 -5.53 13.00 23.56
CA GLU A 11 -4.44 13.85 23.05
C GLU A 11 -3.08 13.15 23.10
N GLU A 12 -2.76 12.46 24.20
CA GLU A 12 -1.53 11.65 24.30
C GLU A 12 -1.52 10.51 23.28
N LEU A 13 -2.65 9.84 23.07
CA LEU A 13 -2.77 8.81 22.04
C LEU A 13 -2.55 9.40 20.64
N MET A 14 -3.14 10.55 20.34
CA MET A 14 -2.94 11.21 19.04
C MET A 14 -1.49 11.64 18.84
N ALA A 15 -0.84 12.17 19.87
CA ALA A 15 0.57 12.58 19.81
C ALA A 15 1.49 11.36 19.57
N THR A 16 1.32 10.30 20.34
CA THR A 16 2.13 9.06 20.20
C THR A 16 1.95 8.41 18.82
N LEU A 17 0.73 8.40 18.28
CA LEU A 17 0.47 7.90 16.93
C LEU A 17 1.08 8.80 15.85
N GLN A 18 1.04 10.11 16.03
CA GLN A 18 1.65 11.06 15.11
C GLN A 18 3.17 10.87 15.08
N ASP A 19 3.81 10.79 16.24
CA ASP A 19 5.26 10.58 16.32
C ASP A 19 5.67 9.25 15.66
N TRP A 20 4.96 8.16 15.97
CA TRP A 20 5.16 6.86 15.31
C TRP A 20 5.02 6.94 13.79
N TYR A 21 4.01 7.66 13.29
CA TYR A 21 3.80 7.83 11.85
C TYR A 21 4.88 8.72 11.21
N LEU A 22 5.37 9.73 11.92
CA LEU A 22 6.46 10.60 11.49
C LEU A 22 7.83 9.90 11.50
N GLU A 23 8.00 8.85 12.29
CA GLU A 23 9.19 7.98 12.26
C GLU A 23 9.27 7.10 11.00
N ILE A 24 8.13 6.79 10.37
CA ILE A 24 8.12 5.95 9.16
C ILE A 24 8.77 6.72 8.01
N PRO A 25 9.72 6.13 7.27
CA PRO A 25 10.38 6.82 6.17
C PRO A 25 9.38 7.18 5.05
N PRO A 26 9.66 8.23 4.26
CA PRO A 26 8.65 8.93 3.47
C PRO A 26 8.00 8.04 2.39
N VAL A 27 8.75 7.19 1.69
CA VAL A 27 8.17 6.34 0.63
C VAL A 27 7.30 5.25 1.24
N THR A 28 7.79 4.59 2.28
CA THR A 28 7.03 3.58 3.04
C THR A 28 5.73 4.15 3.60
N ARG A 29 5.78 5.39 4.10
CA ARG A 29 4.63 6.11 4.66
C ARG A 29 3.55 6.39 3.60
N VAL A 30 3.95 6.88 2.42
CA VAL A 30 3.03 7.08 1.30
C VAL A 30 2.44 5.76 0.84
N TYR A 31 3.22 4.68 0.84
CA TYR A 31 2.73 3.37 0.44
C TYR A 31 1.71 2.79 1.43
N LEU A 32 1.99 2.87 2.73
CA LEU A 32 1.07 2.50 3.81
C LEU A 32 -0.25 3.27 3.71
N THR A 33 -0.18 4.60 3.61
CA THR A 33 -1.39 5.44 3.53
C THR A 33 -2.20 5.20 2.28
N GLY A 34 -1.55 5.10 1.12
CA GLY A 34 -2.25 4.75 -0.13
C GLY A 34 -2.99 3.43 -0.01
N SER A 35 -2.38 2.43 0.61
CA SER A 35 -2.97 1.11 0.76
C SER A 35 -4.17 1.08 1.71
N VAL A 36 -4.06 1.80 2.84
CA VAL A 36 -5.19 1.98 3.77
C VAL A 36 -6.32 2.76 3.10
N LEU A 37 -6.03 3.85 2.39
CA LEU A 37 -7.02 4.67 1.70
C LEU A 37 -7.79 3.88 0.64
N ILE A 38 -7.10 3.10 -0.19
CA ILE A 38 -7.73 2.26 -1.21
C ILE A 38 -8.62 1.20 -0.58
N THR A 39 -8.15 0.57 0.50
CA THR A 39 -8.90 -0.48 1.21
C THR A 39 -10.14 0.08 1.91
N VAL A 40 -10.04 1.26 2.53
CA VAL A 40 -11.18 1.98 3.12
C VAL A 40 -12.16 2.42 2.04
N GLY A 41 -11.67 2.94 0.91
CA GLY A 41 -12.50 3.31 -0.23
C GLY A 41 -13.31 2.15 -0.80
N CYS A 42 -12.74 0.93 -0.80
CA CYS A 42 -13.47 -0.28 -1.16
C CYS A 42 -14.50 -0.69 -0.09
N SER A 43 -14.16 -0.51 1.18
CA SER A 43 -15.02 -0.88 2.31
C SER A 43 -16.23 0.04 2.45
N LEU A 44 -16.10 1.29 2.00
CA LEU A 44 -17.20 2.26 1.89
C LEU A 44 -18.01 2.09 0.59
N GLU A 45 -17.73 1.05 -0.21
CA GLU A 45 -18.35 0.79 -1.52
C GLU A 45 -18.22 1.95 -2.53
N LEU A 46 -17.32 2.92 -2.28
CA LEU A 46 -17.03 4.01 -3.20
C LEU A 46 -16.36 3.48 -4.47
N ILE A 47 -15.56 2.42 -4.33
CA ILE A 47 -14.84 1.76 -5.40
C ILE A 47 -15.13 0.26 -5.33
N SER A 48 -15.74 -0.30 -6.37
CA SER A 48 -15.96 -1.74 -6.44
C SER A 48 -14.62 -2.48 -6.58
N PRO A 49 -14.33 -3.51 -5.76
CA PRO A 49 -13.11 -4.32 -5.85
C PRO A 49 -12.88 -4.92 -7.26
N PHE A 50 -13.96 -5.18 -7.99
CA PHE A 50 -13.90 -5.66 -9.39
C PHE A 50 -13.28 -4.64 -10.36
N THR A 51 -13.30 -3.36 -10.02
CA THR A 51 -12.67 -2.29 -10.81
C THR A 51 -11.16 -2.25 -10.60
N LEU A 52 -10.67 -2.77 -9.48
CA LEU A 52 -9.25 -2.84 -9.12
C LEU A 52 -8.53 -4.04 -9.72
N TYR A 53 -9.29 -5.05 -10.17
CA TYR A 53 -8.76 -6.24 -10.82
C TYR A 53 -7.86 -5.87 -12.01
N PHE A 54 -6.67 -6.48 -12.03
CA PHE A 54 -5.72 -6.36 -13.12
C PHE A 54 -6.28 -7.07 -14.37
N ASN A 55 -6.77 -6.29 -15.33
CA ASN A 55 -7.23 -6.81 -16.61
C ASN A 55 -6.49 -6.10 -17.76
N VAL A 56 -5.51 -6.79 -18.31
CA VAL A 56 -4.61 -6.29 -19.37
C VAL A 56 -5.39 -5.86 -20.62
N GLN A 57 -6.44 -6.59 -20.97
CA GLN A 57 -7.25 -6.28 -22.14
C GLN A 57 -8.01 -4.95 -21.95
N LEU A 58 -8.59 -4.68 -20.77
CA LEU A 58 -9.21 -3.38 -20.52
C LEU A 58 -8.18 -2.24 -20.39
N ILE A 59 -6.99 -2.52 -19.88
CA ILE A 59 -5.94 -1.50 -19.73
C ILE A 59 -5.47 -1.03 -21.12
N PHE A 60 -5.15 -1.94 -22.03
CA PHE A 60 -4.65 -1.59 -23.37
C PHE A 60 -5.75 -1.11 -24.32
N PHE A 61 -6.95 -1.69 -24.28
CA PHE A 61 -8.02 -1.33 -25.22
C PHE A 61 -8.89 -0.16 -24.74
N LYS A 62 -8.96 0.12 -23.42
CA LYS A 62 -9.77 1.22 -22.86
C LYS A 62 -8.97 2.27 -22.07
N TRP A 63 -7.64 2.26 -22.16
CA TRP A 63 -6.75 3.24 -21.52
C TRP A 63 -6.98 3.40 -20.01
N GLN A 64 -7.36 2.33 -19.32
CA GLN A 64 -7.62 2.35 -17.87
C GLN A 64 -6.32 2.22 -17.05
N VAL A 65 -5.39 3.15 -17.25
CA VAL A 65 -4.04 3.13 -16.66
C VAL A 65 -4.03 3.19 -15.13
N TRP A 66 -5.09 3.75 -14.52
CA TRP A 66 -5.22 3.79 -13.06
C TRP A 66 -5.21 2.39 -12.44
N ARG A 67 -5.71 1.36 -13.14
CA ARG A 67 -5.71 -0.04 -12.67
C ARG A 67 -4.31 -0.58 -12.42
N LEU A 68 -3.31 -0.11 -13.17
CA LEU A 68 -1.92 -0.52 -12.97
C LEU A 68 -1.44 -0.08 -11.60
N PHE A 69 -1.73 1.16 -11.21
CA PHE A 69 -1.29 1.71 -9.93
C PHE A 69 -2.13 1.19 -8.78
N THR A 70 -3.45 1.31 -8.85
CA THR A 70 -4.35 1.00 -7.73
C THR A 70 -4.33 -0.47 -7.31
N ASN A 71 -3.98 -1.38 -8.23
CA ASN A 71 -3.82 -2.80 -7.94
C ASN A 71 -2.64 -3.12 -7.01
N PHE A 72 -1.59 -2.31 -7.00
CA PHE A 72 -0.46 -2.49 -6.07
C PHE A 72 -0.79 -2.03 -4.66
N PHE A 73 -1.72 -1.09 -4.50
CA PHE A 73 -2.14 -0.57 -3.19
C PHE A 73 -3.30 -1.37 -2.56
N PHE A 74 -3.93 -2.29 -3.31
CA PHE A 74 -5.04 -3.09 -2.78
C PHE A 74 -4.55 -4.46 -2.30
N PHE A 75 -4.74 -4.73 -1.01
CA PHE A 75 -4.33 -5.97 -0.34
C PHE A 75 -5.52 -6.83 0.13
N GLY A 76 -6.71 -6.60 -0.40
CA GLY A 76 -7.93 -7.33 -0.02
C GLY A 76 -8.87 -6.52 0.88
N ALA A 77 -9.88 -7.20 1.42
CA ALA A 77 -10.86 -6.60 2.32
C ALA A 77 -10.27 -6.31 3.71
N VAL A 78 -10.86 -5.37 4.44
CA VAL A 78 -10.46 -5.07 5.83
C VAL A 78 -10.65 -6.32 6.68
N GLY A 79 -9.54 -6.84 7.21
CA GLY A 79 -9.52 -8.05 8.02
C GLY A 79 -8.14 -8.32 8.60
N LEU A 80 -8.02 -9.43 9.32
CA LEU A 80 -6.77 -9.85 9.94
C LEU A 80 -5.69 -10.19 8.89
N ASP A 81 -6.11 -10.71 7.73
CA ASP A 81 -5.24 -10.96 6.57
C ASP A 81 -4.61 -9.65 6.03
N PHE A 82 -5.42 -8.59 5.85
CA PHE A 82 -4.94 -7.27 5.44
C PHE A 82 -3.94 -6.67 6.45
N LEU A 83 -4.21 -6.83 7.74
CA LEU A 83 -3.32 -6.35 8.80
C LEU A 83 -1.93 -6.98 8.71
N PHE A 84 -1.85 -8.30 8.47
CA PHE A 84 -0.57 -8.97 8.29
C PHE A 84 0.16 -8.51 7.03
N HIS A 85 -0.55 -8.36 5.90
CA HIS A 85 0.03 -7.82 4.68
C HIS A 85 0.62 -6.43 4.92
N MET A 86 -0.09 -5.58 5.65
CA MET A 86 0.38 -4.23 5.93
C MET A 86 1.56 -4.21 6.90
N PHE A 87 1.56 -5.10 7.90
CA PHE A 87 2.70 -5.30 8.79
C PHE A 87 3.97 -5.69 8.01
N PHE A 88 3.86 -6.69 7.12
CA PHE A 88 4.98 -7.11 6.29
C PHE A 88 5.44 -5.97 5.36
N LEU A 89 4.52 -5.29 4.69
CA LEU A 89 4.83 -4.17 3.80
C LEU A 89 5.65 -3.09 4.51
N VAL A 90 5.17 -2.61 5.66
CA VAL A 90 5.88 -1.56 6.42
C VAL A 90 7.23 -2.06 6.88
N ARG A 91 7.32 -3.31 7.36
CA ARG A 91 8.59 -3.90 7.83
C ARG A 91 9.63 -4.02 6.73
N TYR A 92 9.26 -4.52 5.55
CA TYR A 92 10.19 -4.70 4.42
C TYR A 92 10.55 -3.39 3.75
N CYS A 93 9.57 -2.52 3.45
CA CYS A 93 9.84 -1.23 2.84
C CYS A 93 10.73 -0.36 3.72
N ARG A 94 10.47 -0.32 5.04
CA ARG A 94 11.31 0.40 5.99
C ARG A 94 12.74 -0.16 6.03
N LEU A 95 12.90 -1.49 6.03
CA LEU A 95 14.22 -2.13 6.02
C LEU A 95 15.02 -1.77 4.75
N LEU A 96 14.37 -1.72 3.60
CA LEU A 96 15.01 -1.36 2.33
C LEU A 96 15.33 0.13 2.26
N GLU A 97 14.40 1.00 2.67
CA GLU A 97 14.51 2.45 2.60
C GLU A 97 15.54 3.01 3.61
N GLU A 98 15.56 2.48 4.84
CA GLU A 98 16.53 2.88 5.88
C GLU A 98 17.85 2.10 5.83
N GLY A 99 17.84 0.87 5.28
CA GLY A 99 19.01 0.02 5.15
C GLY A 99 19.76 0.25 3.84
N SER A 100 19.33 -0.43 2.78
CA SER A 100 20.02 -0.47 1.48
C SER A 100 20.02 0.87 0.72
N PHE A 101 18.94 1.64 0.86
CA PHE A 101 18.69 2.88 0.11
C PHE A 101 18.69 4.14 0.99
N ARG A 102 19.39 4.11 2.12
CA ARG A 102 19.45 5.24 3.04
C ARG A 102 19.93 6.52 2.34
N GLY A 103 19.11 7.55 2.32
CA GLY A 103 19.40 8.83 1.65
C GLY A 103 19.30 8.83 0.12
N ARG A 104 18.91 7.69 -0.48
CA ARG A 104 18.71 7.49 -1.92
C ARG A 104 17.29 7.03 -2.21
N THR A 105 16.32 7.81 -1.75
CA THR A 105 14.88 7.52 -1.92
C THR A 105 14.48 7.39 -3.38
N ALA A 106 15.14 8.12 -4.29
CA ALA A 106 14.92 8.01 -5.73
C ALA A 106 15.27 6.62 -6.27
N ASP A 107 16.39 6.02 -5.86
CA ASP A 107 16.79 4.67 -6.29
C ASP A 107 15.81 3.62 -5.78
N PHE A 108 15.29 3.78 -4.55
CA PHE A 108 14.26 2.91 -3.99
C PHE A 108 12.94 3.01 -4.76
N MET A 109 12.49 4.22 -5.10
CA MET A 109 11.29 4.42 -5.92
C MET A 109 11.47 3.79 -7.32
N MET A 110 12.64 3.94 -7.92
CA MET A 110 12.94 3.33 -9.23
C MET A 110 12.94 1.81 -9.15
N MET A 111 13.44 1.22 -8.07
CA MET A 111 13.35 -0.22 -7.83
C MET A 111 11.90 -0.70 -7.73
N LEU A 112 11.05 0.01 -6.98
CA LEU A 112 9.62 -0.31 -6.87
C LEU A 112 8.90 -0.20 -8.22
N LEU A 113 9.17 0.86 -8.98
CA LEU A 113 8.59 1.07 -10.31
C LEU A 113 9.08 0.02 -11.31
N PHE A 114 10.37 -0.33 -11.28
CA PHE A 114 10.94 -1.36 -12.14
C PHE A 114 10.37 -2.74 -11.82
N GLY A 115 10.30 -3.10 -10.54
CA GLY A 115 9.70 -4.35 -10.07
C GLY A 115 8.22 -4.45 -10.45
N GLY A 116 7.44 -3.40 -10.18
CA GLY A 116 6.04 -3.31 -10.57
C GLY A 116 5.84 -3.41 -12.08
N SER A 117 6.69 -2.75 -12.88
CA SER A 117 6.63 -2.81 -14.35
C SER A 117 6.92 -4.22 -14.87
N CYS A 118 7.98 -4.87 -14.36
CA CYS A 118 8.29 -6.26 -14.69
C CYS A 118 7.13 -7.20 -14.35
N MET A 119 6.52 -7.02 -13.18
CA MET A 119 5.34 -7.78 -12.76
C MET A 119 4.15 -7.54 -13.67
N CYS A 120 3.85 -6.29 -14.05
CA CYS A 120 2.79 -5.98 -15.02
C CYS A 120 3.04 -6.60 -16.40
N CYS A 121 4.30 -6.67 -16.84
CA CYS A 121 4.67 -7.31 -18.10
C CYS A 121 4.51 -8.84 -18.05
N VAL A 122 4.83 -9.48 -16.93
CA VAL A 122 4.75 -10.94 -16.76
C VAL A 122 3.32 -11.42 -16.45
N ALA A 123 2.53 -10.61 -15.76
CA ALA A 123 1.15 -10.90 -15.36
C ALA A 123 0.19 -11.36 -16.48
N PRO A 124 0.24 -10.90 -17.74
CA PRO A 124 -0.60 -11.46 -18.81
C PRO A 124 -0.21 -12.88 -19.24
N PHE A 125 1.04 -13.30 -19.03
CA PHE A 125 1.56 -14.58 -19.53
C PHE A 125 1.32 -15.74 -18.56
N ILE A 126 1.20 -15.41 -17.29
CA ILE A 126 0.96 -16.34 -16.20
C ILE A 126 -0.44 -15.98 -15.70
N ASN A 127 -1.42 -16.89 -15.70
CA ASN A 127 -2.75 -16.60 -15.14
C ASN A 127 -2.66 -16.46 -13.60
N ILE A 128 -1.94 -15.46 -13.10
CA ILE A 128 -1.63 -15.23 -11.68
C ILE A 128 -2.91 -14.75 -10.98
N PRO A 129 -3.11 -15.09 -9.69
CA PRO A 129 -4.12 -14.45 -8.86
C PRO A 129 -4.06 -12.91 -8.95
N PRO A 130 -5.21 -12.26 -8.72
CA PRO A 130 -5.56 -10.96 -9.31
C PRO A 130 -4.85 -9.73 -8.73
N PHE A 131 -4.19 -9.85 -7.58
CA PHE A 131 -3.61 -8.72 -6.85
C PHE A 131 -2.10 -8.89 -6.74
N LEU A 132 -1.37 -7.93 -7.29
CA LEU A 132 0.10 -7.96 -7.35
C LEU A 132 0.75 -7.21 -6.17
N GLY A 133 -0.06 -6.55 -5.32
CA GLY A 133 0.42 -5.81 -4.14
C GLY A 133 1.23 -6.67 -3.18
N SER A 134 0.74 -7.87 -2.85
CA SER A 134 1.44 -8.80 -1.95
C SER A 134 2.80 -9.20 -2.51
N SER A 135 2.91 -9.47 -3.82
CA SER A 135 4.19 -9.83 -4.45
C SER A 135 5.20 -8.69 -4.43
N LEU A 136 4.76 -7.44 -4.67
CA LEU A 136 5.64 -6.28 -4.64
C LEU A 136 6.18 -6.01 -3.22
N ALA A 137 5.39 -6.28 -2.19
CA ALA A 137 5.81 -6.11 -0.79
C ALA A 137 6.94 -7.08 -0.36
N PHE A 138 7.19 -8.15 -1.12
CA PHE A 138 8.24 -9.15 -0.86
C PHE A 138 9.42 -9.10 -1.85
N MET A 139 9.48 -8.11 -2.76
CA MET A 139 10.70 -7.86 -3.55
C MET A 139 11.81 -7.24 -2.70
#